data_AF-A0A7C7KGJ2-F1
#
_entry.id   AF-A0A7C7KGJ2-F1
#
_cell.length_a   1.000
_cell.length_b   1.000
_cell.length_c   1.000
_cell.angle_alpha   90.00
_cell.angle_beta   90.00
_cell.angle_gamma   90.00
#
_symmetry.space_group_name_H-M   'P 1'
#
loop_
_entity.id
_entity.type
_entity.pdbx_description
1 polymer ?
#
loop_
_entity_poly.entity_id
_entity_poly.type
_entity_poly.pdbx_seq_one_letter_code
_entity_poly.pdbx_strand_id
1 'polypeptide(L)'
;EQLEYTPGRWNTGTGRGRSEQRPERPQLTGPSTLLLAWDPATNREAWRVPSSGGNGGTLSTGGNLTFWGTGSNLVALDARSGEQVWSFEVGRGTATPITYSIDGRQYITIAAGMGVQNLPPRVWTFSVEEGVGSLNGN
;
A
#
# COMPACT_ATOMS: atom_id res chain seq x y z
N GLU A 1 13.41 -20.66 23.60
CA GLU A 1 11.96 -20.93 23.57
C GLU A 1 11.71 -22.29 22.94
N GLN A 2 10.83 -23.11 23.52
CA GLN A 2 10.38 -24.36 22.89
C GLN A 2 9.06 -24.08 22.17
N LEU A 3 9.04 -24.31 20.85
CA LEU A 3 7.84 -24.19 20.04
C LEU A 3 7.00 -25.46 20.20
N GLU A 4 5.82 -25.34 20.81
CA GLU A 4 4.90 -26.47 20.98
C GLU A 4 3.88 -26.47 19.84
N TYR A 5 3.84 -27.58 19.08
CA TYR A 5 2.88 -27.77 18.00
C TYR A 5 1.53 -28.20 18.56
N THR A 6 0.50 -27.40 18.33
CA THR A 6 -0.89 -27.74 18.67
C THR A 6 -1.65 -28.10 17.38
N PRO A 7 -2.06 -29.37 17.19
CA PRO A 7 -2.90 -29.78 16.07
C PRO A 7 -4.22 -28.98 16.03
N GLY A 8 -4.61 -28.51 14.85
CA GLY A 8 -5.86 -27.76 14.64
C GLY A 8 -5.80 -26.27 15.03
N ARG A 9 -4.64 -25.74 15.43
CA ARG A 9 -4.41 -24.31 15.67
C ARG A 9 -3.34 -23.74 14.74
N TRP A 10 -3.34 -22.42 14.59
CA TRP A 10 -2.27 -21.69 13.95
C TRP A 10 -1.03 -21.73 14.85
N ASN A 11 0.02 -22.43 14.41
CA ASN A 11 1.30 -22.56 15.12
C ASN A 11 2.26 -21.43 14.69
N THR A 12 1.81 -20.18 14.81
CA THR A 12 2.53 -18.99 14.33
C THR A 12 3.49 -18.38 15.36
N GLY A 13 3.78 -19.09 16.47
CA GLY A 13 4.52 -18.55 17.61
C GLY A 13 3.81 -17.38 18.33
N THR A 14 2.58 -17.09 17.94
CA THR A 14 1.74 -16.02 18.49
C THR A 14 0.45 -16.66 18.94
N GLY A 15 0.29 -16.77 20.27
CA GLY A 15 -0.89 -17.39 20.86
C GLY A 15 -2.16 -16.66 20.45
N ARG A 16 -2.94 -17.21 19.50
CA ARG A 16 -4.33 -16.78 19.25
C ARG A 16 -5.31 -17.43 20.24
N GLY A 17 -4.82 -17.95 21.36
CA GLY A 17 -5.60 -18.65 22.37
C GLY A 17 -5.40 -18.01 23.74
N ARG A 18 -6.49 -17.50 24.30
CA ARG A 18 -6.58 -16.70 25.54
C ARG A 18 -5.91 -15.33 25.46
N SER A 19 -6.63 -14.36 26.00
CA SER A 19 -6.14 -13.03 26.33
C SER A 19 -5.05 -13.15 27.38
N GLU A 20 -3.85 -13.56 26.99
CA GLU A 20 -2.69 -13.15 27.76
C GLU A 20 -2.70 -11.62 27.78
N GLN A 21 -2.52 -11.05 28.97
CA GLN A 21 -2.60 -9.62 29.18
C GLN A 21 -1.47 -9.01 28.37
N ARG A 22 -1.82 -8.54 27.18
CA ARG A 22 -0.87 -8.08 26.20
C ARG A 22 -0.07 -6.96 26.86
N PRO A 23 1.27 -7.02 26.90
CA PRO A 23 2.07 -6.01 27.58
C PRO A 23 1.67 -4.63 27.06
N GLU A 24 1.61 -3.68 27.97
CA GLU A 24 1.21 -2.31 27.68
C GLU A 24 2.15 -1.77 26.60
N ARG A 25 1.59 -1.52 25.41
CA ARG A 25 2.36 -0.92 24.32
C ARG A 25 2.46 0.56 24.64
N PRO A 26 3.66 1.17 24.53
CA PRO A 26 3.76 2.62 24.50
C PRO A 26 2.74 3.18 23.51
N GLN A 27 2.00 4.22 23.92
CA GLN A 27 1.15 4.94 22.99
C GLN A 27 2.03 5.52 21.90
N LEU A 28 1.87 5.02 20.68
CA LEU A 28 2.53 5.59 19.53
C LEU A 28 1.87 6.93 19.24
N THR A 29 2.62 8.01 19.47
CA THR A 29 2.21 9.36 19.10
C THR A 29 2.64 9.60 17.66
N GLY A 30 1.69 9.56 16.72
CA GLY A 30 2.00 9.73 15.31
C GLY A 30 0.94 9.11 14.39
N PRO A 31 1.13 9.24 13.07
CA PRO A 31 0.24 8.61 12.10
C PRO A 31 0.25 7.09 12.31
N SER A 32 -0.92 6.46 12.26
CA SER A 32 -1.07 4.99 12.36
C SER A 32 -0.39 4.25 11.22
N THR A 33 -0.10 4.98 10.14
CA THR A 33 0.29 4.45 8.85
C THR A 33 1.25 5.42 8.17
N LEU A 34 2.32 4.90 7.57
CA LEU A 34 3.24 5.69 6.76
C LEU A 34 3.79 4.86 5.61
N LEU A 35 4.20 5.54 4.54
CA LEU A 35 5.09 5.02 3.51
C LEU A 35 6.49 5.58 3.73
N LEU A 36 7.49 4.72 3.67
CA LEU A 36 8.89 5.05 3.90
C LEU A 36 9.70 4.75 2.65
N ALA A 37 10.51 5.71 2.20
CA ALA A 37 11.64 5.42 1.33
C ALA A 37 12.89 5.23 2.20
N TRP A 38 13.45 4.03 2.11
CA TRP A 38 14.65 3.64 2.82
C TRP A 38 15.81 3.44 1.85
N ASP A 39 16.95 4.07 2.14
CA ASP A 39 18.20 3.77 1.46
C ASP A 39 18.89 2.62 2.18
N PRO A 40 18.94 1.40 1.59
CA PRO A 40 19.57 0.25 2.21
C PRO A 40 21.11 0.35 2.25
N ALA A 41 21.73 1.15 1.39
CA ALA A 41 23.19 1.29 1.34
C ALA A 41 23.71 2.15 2.49
N THR A 42 22.99 3.21 2.83
CA THR A 42 23.35 4.10 3.94
C THR A 42 22.58 3.81 5.23
N ASN A 43 21.59 2.93 5.17
CA ASN A 43 20.68 2.59 6.26
C ASN A 43 20.00 3.82 6.85
N ARG A 44 19.49 4.69 5.97
CA ARG A 44 18.85 5.96 6.33
C ARG A 44 17.53 6.11 5.59
N GLU A 45 16.63 6.83 6.24
CA GLU A 45 15.42 7.31 5.60
C GLU A 45 15.76 8.40 4.59
N ALA A 46 15.27 8.25 3.37
CA ALA A 46 15.31 9.29 2.35
C ALA A 46 14.14 10.26 2.53
N TRP A 47 12.92 9.73 2.69
CA TRP A 47 11.70 10.48 2.96
C TRP A 47 10.63 9.57 3.56
N ARG A 48 9.60 10.18 4.15
CA ARG A 48 8.38 9.50 4.61
C ARG A 48 7.13 10.27 4.21
N VAL A 49 6.04 9.55 3.95
CA VAL A 49 4.71 10.13 3.73
C VAL A 49 3.73 9.54 4.75
N PRO A 50 3.16 10.35 5.66
CA PRO A 50 2.16 9.87 6.61
C PRO A 50 0.81 9.62 5.92
N SER A 51 0.01 8.69 6.43
CA SER A 51 -1.37 8.48 6.01
C SER A 51 -2.28 8.17 7.20
N SER A 52 -3.54 8.58 7.08
CA SER A 52 -4.60 8.30 8.04
C SER A 52 -5.38 7.01 7.73
N GLY A 53 -5.06 6.33 6.63
CA GLY A 53 -5.77 5.14 6.13
C GLY A 53 -5.04 3.82 6.37
N GLY A 54 -5.68 2.70 6.00
CA GLY A 54 -5.00 1.41 5.90
C GLY A 54 -4.00 1.40 4.74
N ASN A 55 -2.92 0.63 4.86
CA ASN A 55 -1.93 0.46 3.80
C ASN A 55 -2.34 -0.63 2.81
N GLY A 56 -2.46 -0.26 1.54
CA GLY A 56 -2.27 -1.17 0.41
C GLY A 56 -0.79 -1.29 0.05
N GLY A 57 -0.51 -1.97 -1.06
CA GLY A 57 0.87 -2.16 -1.55
C GLY A 57 1.41 -0.96 -2.34
N THR A 58 2.66 -1.06 -2.75
CA THR A 58 3.36 -0.05 -3.56
C THR A 58 3.92 -0.63 -4.86
N LEU A 59 4.15 0.25 -5.84
CA LEU A 59 4.78 -0.05 -7.13
C LEU A 59 5.67 1.12 -7.53
N SER A 60 6.98 0.90 -7.68
CA SER A 60 7.89 1.89 -8.24
C SER A 60 8.18 1.59 -9.71
N THR A 61 8.34 2.64 -10.52
CA THR A 61 8.54 2.54 -11.97
C THR A 61 9.81 3.26 -12.42
N GLY A 62 10.31 2.92 -13.61
CA GLY A 62 11.46 3.62 -14.21
C GLY A 62 11.21 5.08 -14.57
N GLY A 63 9.95 5.53 -14.60
CA GLY A 63 9.54 6.91 -14.89
C GLY A 63 9.63 7.87 -13.69
N ASN A 64 10.38 7.52 -12.64
CA ASN A 64 10.50 8.30 -11.40
C ASN A 64 9.19 8.46 -10.61
N LEU A 65 8.26 7.51 -10.77
CA LEU A 65 7.00 7.48 -10.03
C LEU A 65 6.90 6.25 -9.13
N THR A 66 6.40 6.46 -7.93
CA THR A 66 5.95 5.42 -7.00
C THR A 66 4.45 5.52 -6.81
N PHE A 67 3.74 4.45 -7.13
CA PHE A 67 2.31 4.30 -6.89
C PHE A 67 2.08 3.62 -5.55
N TRP A 68 1.07 4.07 -4.81
CA TRP A 68 0.73 3.52 -3.51
C TRP A 68 -0.79 3.42 -3.34
N GLY A 69 -1.26 2.21 -3.03
CA GLY A 69 -2.62 2.01 -2.55
C GLY A 69 -2.74 2.48 -1.10
N THR A 70 -3.46 3.56 -0.88
CA THR A 70 -3.78 4.07 0.47
C THR A 70 -5.14 3.55 0.91
N GLY A 71 -5.67 4.02 2.05
CA GLY A 71 -6.94 3.54 2.61
C GLY A 71 -8.12 3.55 1.63
N SER A 72 -8.17 4.51 0.71
CA SER A 72 -9.21 4.62 -0.33
C SER A 72 -8.73 5.10 -1.70
N ASN A 73 -7.47 5.52 -1.83
CA ASN A 73 -6.94 6.14 -3.04
C ASN A 73 -5.77 5.34 -3.62
N LEU A 74 -5.61 5.38 -4.93
CA LEU A 74 -4.33 5.17 -5.59
C LEU A 74 -3.64 6.54 -5.69
N VAL A 75 -2.47 6.68 -5.09
CA VAL A 75 -1.65 7.90 -5.20
C VAL A 75 -0.42 7.63 -6.04
N ALA A 76 0.02 8.62 -6.81
CA ALA A 76 1.32 8.64 -7.46
C ALA A 76 2.20 9.69 -6.79
N LEU A 77 3.41 9.28 -6.41
CA LEU A 77 4.41 10.10 -5.75
C LEU A 77 5.64 10.23 -6.66
N ASP A 78 6.30 11.39 -6.63
CA ASP A 78 7.67 11.49 -7.11
C ASP A 78 8.56 10.56 -6.27
N ALA A 79 9.30 9.66 -6.94
CA ALA A 79 10.05 8.61 -6.25
C ALA A 79 11.25 9.16 -5.44
N ARG A 80 11.74 10.37 -5.73
CA ARG A 80 12.90 10.97 -5.07
C ARG A 80 12.52 11.78 -3.85
N SER A 81 11.40 12.50 -3.91
CA SER A 81 10.96 13.40 -2.83
C SER A 81 9.82 12.84 -1.98
N GLY A 82 9.03 11.88 -2.51
CA GLY A 82 7.78 11.44 -1.91
C GLY A 82 6.63 12.43 -2.10
N GLU A 83 6.82 13.49 -2.91
CA GLU A 83 5.77 14.47 -3.20
C GLU A 83 4.63 13.83 -4.00
N GLN A 84 3.39 14.02 -3.55
CA GLN A 84 2.24 13.53 -4.29
C GLN A 84 2.00 14.38 -5.54
N VAL A 85 2.07 13.74 -6.71
CA VAL A 85 1.84 14.40 -8.00
C VAL A 85 0.45 14.10 -8.58
N TRP A 86 -0.19 13.01 -8.13
CA TRP A 86 -1.52 12.62 -8.57
C TRP A 86 -2.22 11.70 -7.55
N SER A 87 -3.55 11.69 -7.55
CA SER A 87 -4.37 10.77 -6.75
C SER A 87 -5.73 10.52 -7.39
N PHE A 88 -6.29 9.32 -7.18
CA PHE A 88 -7.65 8.98 -7.54
C PHE A 88 -8.29 8.06 -6.50
N GLU A 89 -9.57 8.29 -6.19
CA GLU A 89 -10.33 7.46 -5.25
C GLU A 89 -10.78 6.15 -5.91
N VAL A 90 -10.21 5.04 -5.44
CA VAL A 90 -10.47 3.69 -5.95
C VAL A 90 -11.40 2.88 -5.03
N GLY A 91 -11.75 3.44 -3.88
CA GLY A 91 -12.52 2.76 -2.83
C GLY A 91 -11.63 2.04 -1.82
N ARG A 92 -12.25 1.50 -0.77
CA ARG A 92 -11.54 0.99 0.41
C ARG A 92 -10.97 -0.42 0.22
N GLY A 93 -9.87 -0.71 0.92
CA GLY A 93 -9.23 -2.03 0.90
C GLY A 93 -8.43 -2.23 -0.38
N THR A 94 -7.44 -1.36 -0.59
CA THR A 94 -6.59 -1.36 -1.77
C THR A 94 -5.56 -2.49 -1.73
N ALA A 95 -5.34 -3.12 -2.89
CA ALA A 95 -4.30 -4.13 -3.08
C ALA A 95 -2.97 -3.48 -3.49
N THR A 96 -1.99 -4.30 -3.87
CA THR A 96 -0.76 -3.83 -4.52
C THR A 96 -1.06 -3.46 -5.98
N PRO A 97 -0.74 -2.24 -6.44
CA PRO A 97 -0.86 -1.88 -7.85
C PRO A 97 0.15 -2.66 -8.71
N ILE A 98 -0.20 -2.89 -9.96
CA ILE A 98 0.67 -3.48 -10.99
C ILE A 98 0.76 -2.55 -12.20
N THR A 99 1.78 -2.73 -13.04
CA THR A 99 1.88 -2.06 -14.34
C THR A 99 2.20 -3.05 -15.45
N TYR A 100 1.71 -2.76 -16.65
CA TYR A 100 1.95 -3.49 -17.89
C TYR A 100 1.78 -2.56 -19.08
N SER A 101 2.18 -3.00 -20.27
CA SER A 101 2.00 -2.24 -21.51
C SER A 101 1.20 -3.03 -22.53
N ILE A 102 0.33 -2.34 -23.27
CA ILE A 102 -0.43 -2.87 -24.40
C ILE A 102 -0.26 -1.87 -25.55
N ASP A 103 0.18 -2.34 -26.71
CA ASP A 103 0.37 -1.52 -27.93
C ASP A 103 1.19 -0.23 -27.69
N GLY A 104 2.24 -0.34 -26.87
CA GLY A 104 3.13 0.79 -26.54
C GLY A 104 2.59 1.75 -25.48
N ARG A 105 1.36 1.57 -24.99
CA ARG A 105 0.77 2.39 -23.91
C ARG A 105 0.93 1.68 -22.57
N GLN A 106 1.45 2.39 -21.56
CA GLN A 106 1.60 1.86 -20.20
C GLN A 106 0.30 2.01 -19.42
N TYR A 107 -0.03 0.99 -18.64
CA TYR A 107 -1.19 0.94 -17.77
C TYR A 107 -0.77 0.66 -16.33
N ILE A 108 -1.51 1.25 -15.38
CA ILE A 108 -1.45 0.98 -13.94
C ILE A 108 -2.79 0.40 -13.54
N THR A 109 -2.79 -0.77 -12.90
CA THR A 109 -4.01 -1.44 -12.45
C THR A 109 -3.94 -1.70 -10.95
N ILE A 110 -5.06 -1.47 -10.26
CA ILE A 110 -5.21 -1.77 -8.83
C ILE A 110 -6.59 -2.37 -8.55
N ALA A 111 -6.63 -3.41 -7.72
CA ALA A 111 -7.86 -3.93 -7.14
C ALA A 111 -8.16 -3.21 -5.82
N ALA A 112 -9.42 -2.84 -5.61
CA ALA A 112 -9.89 -2.24 -4.37
C ALA A 112 -11.23 -2.85 -3.96
N GLY A 113 -11.34 -3.27 -2.70
CA GLY A 113 -12.57 -3.76 -2.12
C GLY A 113 -12.32 -4.70 -0.94
N MET A 114 -12.97 -4.43 0.20
CA MET A 114 -12.86 -5.26 1.40
C MET A 114 -13.85 -6.43 1.45
N GLY A 115 -14.73 -6.58 0.45
CA GLY A 115 -15.75 -7.63 0.43
C GLY A 115 -16.81 -7.51 1.54
N VAL A 116 -16.94 -6.33 2.17
CA VAL A 116 -17.90 -6.06 3.24
C VAL A 116 -18.78 -4.86 2.89
N GLN A 117 -20.02 -4.84 3.39
CA GLN A 117 -20.96 -3.70 3.35
C GLN A 117 -21.30 -3.14 1.95
N ASN A 118 -21.74 -3.99 1.01
CA ASN A 118 -22.23 -3.56 -0.32
C ASN A 118 -21.22 -2.73 -1.15
N LEU A 119 -19.93 -2.79 -0.84
CA LEU A 119 -18.86 -2.23 -1.66
C LEU A 119 -18.29 -3.36 -2.54
N PRO A 120 -18.80 -3.57 -3.77
CA PRO A 120 -18.29 -4.62 -4.63
C PRO A 120 -16.82 -4.33 -4.95
N PRO A 121 -15.95 -5.36 -4.94
CA PRO A 121 -14.57 -5.18 -5.35
C PRO A 121 -14.53 -4.71 -6.81
N ARG A 122 -13.69 -3.73 -7.08
CA ARG A 122 -13.45 -3.16 -8.42
C ARG A 122 -11.98 -3.25 -8.77
N VAL A 123 -11.73 -3.41 -10.06
CA VAL A 123 -10.40 -3.27 -10.64
C VAL A 123 -10.40 -1.97 -11.43
N TRP A 124 -9.50 -1.08 -11.06
CA TRP A 124 -9.30 0.21 -11.73
C TRP A 124 -8.08 0.11 -12.62
N THR A 125 -8.18 0.61 -13.85
CA THR A 125 -7.05 0.67 -14.78
C THR A 125 -6.91 2.08 -15.32
N PHE A 126 -5.71 2.62 -15.16
CA PHE A 126 -5.33 3.94 -15.61
C PHE A 126 -4.25 3.80 -16.67
N SER A 127 -4.30 4.63 -17.69
CA SER A 127 -3.21 4.71 -18.66
C SER A 127 -2.30 5.90 -18.39
N VAL A 128 -0.99 5.70 -18.53
CA VAL A 128 0.02 6.76 -18.47
C VAL A 128 0.20 7.34 -19.87
N GLU A 129 0.02 8.65 -20.03
CA GLU A 129 0.32 9.35 -21.28
C GLU A 129 1.67 10.08 -21.17
N GLU A 130 2.50 10.01 -22.21
CA GLU A 130 3.73 10.80 -22.25
C GLU A 130 3.41 12.29 -22.41
N GLY A 131 4.04 13.14 -21.58
CA GLY A 131 4.01 14.61 -21.75
C GLY A 131 2.97 15.36 -20.90
N VAL A 132 2.05 14.66 -20.24
CA VAL A 132 1.17 15.25 -19.23
C VAL A 132 1.07 14.21 -18.12
N GLY A 133 1.39 14.56 -16.88
CA GLY A 133 1.22 13.67 -15.71
C GLY A 133 -0.25 13.33 -15.40
N SER A 134 -1.10 13.19 -16.41
CA SER A 134 -2.51 12.86 -16.28
C SER A 134 -2.74 11.38 -16.57
N LEU A 135 -3.23 10.70 -15.55
CA LEU A 135 -3.79 9.36 -15.67
C LEU A 135 -5.28 9.50 -15.99
N ASN A 136 -5.67 9.06 -17.18
CA ASN A 136 -7.07 8.96 -17.59
C ASN A 136 -7.59 7.55 -17.25
N GLY A 137 -8.69 7.48 -16.51
CA GLY A 137 -9.32 6.22 -16.07
C GLY A 137 -10.73 6.06 -16.66
N ASN A 138 -11.12 4.80 -16.88
CA ASN A 138 -12.50 4.36 -17.17
C ASN A 138 -13.02 3.53 -15.99
#